data_AF-A0A7C0Z2K8-F1
#
_entry.id   AF-A0A7C0Z2K8-F1
#
_cell.length_a   1.000
_cell.length_b   1.000
_cell.length_c   1.000
_cell.angle_alpha   90.00
_cell.angle_beta   90.00
_cell.angle_gamma   90.00
#
_symmetry.space_group_name_H-M   'P 1'
#
loop_
_entity.id
_entity.type
_entity.pdbx_description
1 polymer ?
#
loop_
_entity_poly.entity_id
_entity_poly.type
_entity_poly.pdbx_seq_one_letter_code
_entity_poly.pdbx_strand_id
1 'polypeptide(L)'
;RLFKQGTTTTDLDWEPLDLGEINEFVKYSWYEDSTTGRHPFEGETEPVPDKAGGYSWLKAPRYKKQVHEVGPLARIAVSYAAGVPAVKEAVDGVLSHFNAPPSALFSVLGRHAARALCALIIARNLEEWVLSLKPGEPAYVDHEIPDEGTGVGIVDAARGALGHWIVIKDKRIDKYQCVVPTTWNASPMDDMGNHGPIEQALIGTKIRDVDNPFEIVRIVRSFDPCIACAVHLLNHKGREIRRYRVS
;
A
#
# COMPACT_ATOMS: atom_id res chain seq x y z
N ARG A 1 6.35 -16.75 -7.86
CA ARG A 1 5.28 -15.82 -7.41
C ARG A 1 4.66 -15.22 -8.66
N LEU A 2 3.32 -15.12 -8.74
CA LEU A 2 2.61 -14.63 -9.92
C LEU A 2 3.04 -13.19 -10.32
N PHE A 3 3.17 -12.32 -9.32
CA PHE A 3 3.71 -10.98 -9.46
C PHE A 3 5.07 -10.88 -8.78
N LYS A 4 5.95 -10.02 -9.31
CA LYS A 4 7.27 -9.76 -8.73
C LYS A 4 7.15 -8.71 -7.63
N GLN A 5 7.84 -8.95 -6.51
CA GLN A 5 8.03 -7.97 -5.44
C GLN A 5 9.22 -7.07 -5.76
N GLY A 6 9.12 -5.78 -5.44
CA GLY A 6 10.19 -4.82 -5.63
C GLY A 6 9.67 -3.40 -5.80
N THR A 7 10.53 -2.54 -6.28
CA THR A 7 10.22 -1.16 -6.65
C THR A 7 10.67 -0.89 -8.08
N THR A 8 10.14 0.16 -8.68
CA THR A 8 10.55 0.64 -10.00
C THR A 8 10.20 2.12 -10.14
N THR A 9 10.84 2.79 -11.09
CA THR A 9 10.56 4.19 -11.45
C THR A 9 9.92 4.25 -12.84
N THR A 10 9.75 5.46 -13.38
CA THR A 10 9.28 5.66 -14.75
C THR A 10 10.22 5.10 -15.82
N ASP A 11 11.47 4.82 -15.45
CA ASP A 11 12.48 4.24 -16.34
C ASP A 11 12.34 2.70 -16.45
N LEU A 12 11.45 2.10 -15.64
CA LEU A 12 11.17 0.66 -15.61
C LEU A 12 12.38 -0.20 -15.23
N ASP A 13 13.26 0.34 -14.39
CA ASP A 13 14.32 -0.41 -13.73
C ASP A 13 13.78 -1.09 -12.47
N TRP A 14 13.96 -2.41 -12.36
CA TRP A 14 13.48 -3.18 -11.21
C TRP A 14 14.53 -3.24 -10.10
N GLU A 15 14.13 -2.90 -8.88
CA GLU A 15 14.93 -3.11 -7.67
C GLU A 15 14.24 -4.07 -6.68
N PRO A 16 15.00 -4.91 -5.96
CA PRO A 16 14.45 -5.74 -4.89
C PRO A 16 13.91 -4.88 -3.73
N LEU A 17 12.89 -5.39 -3.04
CA LEU A 17 12.37 -4.75 -1.84
C LEU A 17 13.25 -5.09 -0.63
N ASP A 18 13.66 -4.07 0.11
CA ASP A 18 14.24 -4.20 1.45
C ASP A 18 13.25 -3.73 2.52
N LEU A 19 12.74 -4.64 3.34
CA LEU A 19 11.76 -4.28 4.36
C LEU A 19 12.32 -3.33 5.43
N GLY A 20 13.65 -3.30 5.65
CA GLY A 20 14.28 -2.41 6.62
C GLY A 20 14.25 -0.93 6.22
N GLU A 21 13.96 -0.65 4.95
CA GLU A 21 13.95 0.71 4.39
C GLU A 21 12.56 1.38 4.45
N ILE A 22 11.60 0.79 5.18
CA ILE A 22 10.25 1.34 5.36
C ILE A 22 10.19 2.16 6.66
N ASN A 23 9.79 3.43 6.56
CA ASN A 23 9.59 4.32 7.70
C ASN A 23 8.26 5.06 7.59
N GLU A 24 7.66 5.42 8.72
CA GLU A 24 6.44 6.23 8.76
C GLU A 24 6.71 7.60 9.40
N PHE A 25 6.39 8.67 8.67
CA PHE A 25 6.53 10.06 9.12
C PHE A 25 5.20 10.61 9.62
N VAL A 26 5.22 11.57 10.55
CA VAL A 26 3.98 12.05 11.21
C VAL A 26 3.87 13.56 11.36
N LYS A 27 4.80 14.39 10.87
CA LYS A 27 4.74 15.85 11.04
C LYS A 27 3.40 16.48 10.65
N TYR A 28 2.81 16.03 9.53
CA TYR A 28 1.52 16.51 9.02
C TYR A 28 0.33 15.58 9.35
N SER A 29 0.57 14.61 10.24
CA SER A 29 -0.44 13.67 10.74
C SER A 29 -0.80 14.01 12.19
N TRP A 30 -1.99 13.66 12.66
CA TRP A 30 -2.42 13.89 14.06
C TRP A 30 -1.83 12.88 15.06
N TYR A 31 -0.50 12.74 15.06
CA TYR A 31 0.27 11.95 16.03
C TYR A 31 1.42 12.77 16.63
N GLU A 32 1.92 12.34 17.78
CA GLU A 32 3.03 13.00 18.47
C GLU A 32 4.31 13.01 17.62
N ASP A 33 5.00 14.16 17.55
CA ASP A 33 6.14 14.35 16.65
C ASP A 33 7.33 13.45 17.01
N SER A 34 7.47 13.05 18.29
CA SER A 34 8.50 12.11 18.74
C SER A 34 8.34 10.69 18.19
N THR A 35 7.22 10.40 17.51
CA THR A 35 6.94 9.09 16.89
C THR A 35 7.33 9.03 15.41
N THR A 36 7.84 10.13 14.84
CA THR A 36 8.15 10.26 13.42
C THR A 36 9.36 9.43 12.96
N GLY A 37 9.38 9.07 11.68
CA GLY A 37 10.52 8.47 10.98
C GLY A 37 10.85 7.04 11.40
N ARG A 38 9.98 6.38 12.17
CA ARG A 38 10.25 5.06 12.73
C ARG A 38 9.94 3.94 11.76
N HIS A 39 10.75 2.88 11.82
CA HIS A 39 10.43 1.62 11.17
C HIS A 39 9.25 0.96 11.92
N PRO A 40 8.33 0.23 11.25
CA PRO A 40 7.14 -0.34 11.89
C PRO A 40 7.41 -1.24 13.11
N PHE A 41 8.55 -1.94 13.20
CA PHE A 41 8.93 -2.68 14.41
C PHE A 41 9.11 -1.79 15.66
N GLU A 42 9.50 -0.54 15.45
CA GLU A 42 9.72 0.47 16.50
C GLU A 42 8.61 1.53 16.51
N GLY A 43 7.61 1.37 15.66
CA GLY A 43 6.54 2.34 15.44
C GLY A 43 5.69 2.54 16.68
N GLU A 44 5.35 3.80 16.92
CA GLU A 44 4.42 4.25 17.96
C GLU A 44 3.21 4.92 17.30
N THR A 45 2.07 4.91 18.00
CA THR A 45 0.81 5.47 17.50
C THR A 45 0.17 6.26 18.63
N GLU A 46 0.72 7.44 18.90
CA GLU A 46 0.29 8.34 19.97
C GLU A 46 -0.54 9.48 19.37
N PRO A 47 -1.89 9.45 19.46
CA PRO A 47 -2.75 10.40 18.77
C PRO A 47 -2.72 11.78 19.43
N VAL A 48 -2.60 12.83 18.61
CA VAL A 48 -2.69 14.24 19.01
C VAL A 48 -3.71 14.93 18.10
N PRO A 49 -5.01 14.83 18.42
CA PRO A 49 -6.05 15.52 17.66
C PRO A 49 -5.75 17.02 17.56
N ASP A 50 -6.08 17.63 16.42
CA ASP A 50 -5.90 19.06 16.18
C ASP A 50 -4.44 19.56 16.31
N LYS A 51 -3.45 18.65 16.21
CA LYS A 51 -2.03 19.02 16.14
C LYS A 51 -1.83 20.10 15.08
N ALA A 52 -1.20 21.22 15.47
CA ALA A 52 -0.93 22.33 14.57
C ALA A 52 -0.16 21.87 13.33
N GLY A 53 -0.65 22.25 12.14
CA GLY A 53 -0.10 21.82 10.86
C GLY A 53 -0.51 20.42 10.41
N GLY A 54 -1.02 19.56 11.30
CA GLY A 54 -1.57 18.27 10.96
C GLY A 54 -2.91 18.37 10.24
N TYR A 55 -3.11 17.57 9.19
CA TYR A 55 -4.35 17.57 8.40
C TYR A 55 -4.87 16.16 8.05
N SER A 56 -4.28 15.11 8.64
CA SER A 56 -4.67 13.73 8.35
C SER A 56 -4.45 12.80 9.56
N TRP A 57 -5.27 11.76 9.68
CA TRP A 57 -5.02 10.62 10.57
C TRP A 57 -4.10 9.57 9.96
N LEU A 58 -3.75 9.70 8.67
CA LEU A 58 -2.79 8.82 8.03
C LEU A 58 -1.38 9.27 8.36
N LYS A 59 -0.52 8.34 8.76
CA LYS A 59 0.94 8.55 8.73
C LYS A 59 1.41 8.70 7.28
N ALA A 60 2.67 9.04 7.08
CA ALA A 60 3.30 9.18 5.78
C ALA A 60 4.41 8.12 5.58
N PRO A 61 4.08 6.92 5.07
CA PRO A 61 5.07 5.88 4.80
C PRO A 61 6.00 6.30 3.66
N ARG A 62 7.29 6.00 3.79
CA ARG A 62 8.30 6.18 2.75
C ARG A 62 9.18 4.93 2.68
N TYR A 63 9.66 4.64 1.48
CA TYR A 63 10.65 3.60 1.23
C TYR A 63 11.95 4.25 0.80
N LYS A 64 13.08 3.95 1.46
CA LYS A 64 14.36 4.66 1.27
C LYS A 64 14.19 6.19 1.38
N LYS A 65 13.33 6.64 2.29
CA LYS A 65 12.91 8.06 2.46
C LYS A 65 12.24 8.71 1.24
N GLN A 66 11.80 7.93 0.26
CA GLN A 66 11.12 8.41 -0.93
C GLN A 66 9.63 8.05 -0.95
N VAL A 67 8.84 8.89 -1.61
CA VAL A 67 7.41 8.69 -1.82
C VAL A 67 7.21 7.56 -2.83
N HIS A 68 6.37 6.58 -2.48
CA HIS A 68 6.05 5.46 -3.36
C HIS A 68 4.54 5.31 -3.51
N GLU A 69 4.09 5.09 -4.74
CA GLU A 69 2.76 4.59 -5.03
C GLU A 69 2.75 3.06 -4.92
N VAL A 70 1.68 2.51 -4.35
CA VAL A 70 1.41 1.08 -4.33
C VAL A 70 0.06 0.79 -4.98
N GLY A 71 -0.17 -0.47 -5.39
CA GLY A 71 -1.45 -0.88 -5.97
C GLY A 71 -1.29 -1.53 -7.34
N PRO A 72 -2.39 -1.66 -8.09
CA PRO A 72 -2.37 -2.34 -9.38
C PRO A 72 -1.35 -1.78 -10.36
N LEU A 73 -1.19 -0.45 -10.43
CA LEU A 73 -0.17 0.16 -11.29
C LEU A 73 1.24 -0.27 -10.87
N ALA A 74 1.59 -0.10 -9.59
CA ALA A 74 2.90 -0.53 -9.08
C ALA A 74 3.16 -2.02 -9.31
N ARG A 75 2.18 -2.89 -9.05
CA ARG A 75 2.27 -4.34 -9.26
C ARG A 75 2.59 -4.69 -10.72
N ILE A 76 1.87 -4.08 -11.66
CA ILE A 76 2.07 -4.29 -13.09
C ILE A 76 3.42 -3.71 -13.53
N ALA A 77 3.75 -2.48 -13.14
CA ALA A 77 5.01 -1.82 -13.52
C ALA A 77 6.23 -2.59 -13.00
N VAL A 78 6.25 -2.97 -11.72
CA VAL A 78 7.34 -3.75 -11.10
C VAL A 78 7.49 -5.12 -11.78
N SER A 79 6.38 -5.80 -12.06
CA SER A 79 6.43 -7.12 -12.72
C SER A 79 6.82 -7.02 -14.20
N TYR A 80 6.44 -5.93 -14.88
CA TYR A 80 6.83 -5.64 -16.25
C TYR A 80 8.34 -5.33 -16.33
N ALA A 81 8.83 -4.44 -15.47
CA ALA A 81 10.25 -4.12 -15.31
C ALA A 81 11.10 -5.35 -15.00
N ALA A 82 10.59 -6.26 -14.15
CA ALA A 82 11.24 -7.53 -13.83
C ALA A 82 11.15 -8.60 -14.94
N GLY A 83 10.51 -8.29 -16.07
CA GLY A 83 10.40 -9.20 -17.21
C GLY A 83 9.51 -10.42 -16.98
N VAL A 84 8.50 -10.34 -16.10
CA VAL A 84 7.56 -11.45 -15.85
C VAL A 84 6.78 -11.75 -17.14
N PRO A 85 6.92 -12.94 -17.78
CA PRO A 85 6.43 -13.16 -19.14
C PRO A 85 4.93 -12.89 -19.34
N ALA A 86 4.08 -13.43 -18.46
CA ALA A 86 2.63 -13.24 -18.54
C ALA A 86 2.20 -11.78 -18.34
N VAL A 87 2.95 -10.99 -17.55
CA VAL A 87 2.69 -9.56 -17.39
C VAL A 87 3.16 -8.81 -18.62
N LYS A 88 4.35 -9.12 -19.13
CA LYS A 88 4.92 -8.48 -20.33
C LYS A 88 4.01 -8.63 -21.53
N GLU A 89 3.54 -9.85 -21.80
CA GLU A 89 2.59 -10.15 -22.86
C GLU A 89 1.29 -9.34 -22.73
N ALA A 90 0.70 -9.32 -21.53
CA ALA A 90 -0.57 -8.63 -21.30
C ALA A 90 -0.42 -7.10 -21.44
N VAL A 91 0.67 -6.52 -20.93
CA VAL A 91 0.96 -5.08 -21.01
C VAL A 91 1.27 -4.69 -22.46
N ASP A 92 2.17 -5.41 -23.14
CA ASP A 92 2.54 -5.14 -24.53
C ASP A 92 1.33 -5.23 -25.46
N GLY A 93 0.42 -6.18 -25.22
CA GLY A 93 -0.83 -6.30 -25.96
C GLY A 93 -1.75 -5.07 -25.84
N VAL A 94 -1.94 -4.56 -24.62
CA VAL A 94 -2.72 -3.34 -24.39
C VAL A 94 -2.05 -2.11 -25.00
N LEU A 95 -0.74 -1.95 -24.77
CA LEU A 95 0.02 -0.82 -25.30
C LEU A 95 0.02 -0.79 -26.83
N SER A 96 0.22 -1.95 -27.47
CA SER A 96 0.17 -2.09 -28.93
C SER A 96 -1.21 -1.73 -29.50
N HIS A 97 -2.29 -2.20 -28.87
CA HIS A 97 -3.66 -1.88 -29.29
C HIS A 97 -3.93 -0.37 -29.34
N PHE A 98 -3.39 0.39 -28.38
CA PHE A 98 -3.54 1.84 -28.31
C PHE A 98 -2.40 2.62 -28.98
N ASN A 99 -1.43 1.93 -29.60
CA ASN A 99 -0.21 2.53 -30.14
C ASN A 99 0.50 3.46 -29.12
N ALA A 100 0.61 2.98 -27.88
CA ALA A 100 1.10 3.75 -26.74
C ALA A 100 2.47 3.24 -26.26
N PRO A 101 3.38 4.12 -25.81
CA PRO A 101 4.63 3.71 -25.18
C PRO A 101 4.40 3.23 -23.73
N PRO A 102 5.33 2.46 -23.13
CA PRO A 102 5.23 2.03 -21.72
C PRO A 102 5.04 3.17 -20.72
N SER A 103 5.55 4.37 -21.01
CA SER A 103 5.35 5.56 -20.16
C SER A 103 3.87 5.94 -19.98
N ALA A 104 2.97 5.50 -20.88
CA ALA A 104 1.53 5.71 -20.75
C ALA A 104 0.91 5.01 -19.51
N LEU A 105 1.60 4.01 -18.94
CA LEU A 105 1.19 3.35 -17.69
C LEU A 105 1.16 4.34 -16.51
N PHE A 106 2.03 5.35 -16.49
CA PHE A 106 2.15 6.31 -15.39
C PHE A 106 1.13 7.45 -15.53
N SER A 107 -0.15 7.07 -15.56
CA SER A 107 -1.27 7.99 -15.74
C SER A 107 -2.53 7.50 -15.01
N VAL A 108 -3.54 8.37 -14.89
CA VAL A 108 -4.88 7.97 -14.38
C VAL A 108 -5.46 6.80 -15.18
N LEU A 109 -5.36 6.86 -16.51
CA LEU A 109 -5.83 5.78 -17.39
C LEU A 109 -4.99 4.51 -17.20
N GLY A 110 -3.67 4.66 -17.07
CA GLY A 110 -2.76 3.56 -16.81
C GLY A 110 -3.07 2.82 -15.50
N ARG A 111 -3.46 3.53 -14.42
CA ARG A 111 -3.96 2.89 -13.19
C ARG A 111 -5.20 2.05 -13.40
N HIS A 112 -6.14 2.52 -14.23
CA HIS A 112 -7.33 1.75 -14.57
C HIS A 112 -7.01 0.51 -15.42
N ALA A 113 -6.16 0.67 -16.44
CA ALA A 113 -5.70 -0.44 -17.27
C ALA A 113 -4.95 -1.49 -16.43
N ALA A 114 -4.04 -1.06 -15.56
CA ALA A 114 -3.30 -1.94 -14.67
C ALA A 114 -4.21 -2.74 -13.74
N ARG A 115 -5.28 -2.12 -13.20
CA ARG A 115 -6.29 -2.83 -12.39
C ARG A 115 -7.00 -3.93 -13.18
N ALA A 116 -7.38 -3.65 -14.43
CA ALA A 116 -7.98 -4.67 -15.30
C ALA A 116 -6.99 -5.79 -15.64
N LEU A 117 -5.72 -5.45 -15.90
CA LEU A 117 -4.67 -6.43 -16.18
C LEU A 117 -4.39 -7.33 -14.97
N CYS A 118 -4.34 -6.78 -13.75
CA CYS A 118 -4.25 -7.59 -12.53
C CYS A 118 -5.40 -8.58 -12.44
N ALA A 119 -6.64 -8.13 -12.67
CA ALA A 119 -7.81 -8.99 -12.61
C ALA A 119 -7.75 -10.11 -13.66
N LEU A 120 -7.35 -9.79 -14.90
CA LEU A 120 -7.17 -10.78 -15.97
C LEU A 120 -6.11 -11.83 -15.61
N ILE A 121 -4.95 -11.39 -15.15
CA ILE A 121 -3.82 -12.28 -14.83
C ILE A 121 -4.18 -13.18 -13.65
N ILE A 122 -4.82 -12.65 -12.61
CA ILE A 122 -5.32 -13.45 -11.48
C ILE A 122 -6.36 -14.46 -11.97
N ALA A 123 -7.37 -14.01 -12.74
CA ALA A 123 -8.43 -14.88 -13.23
C ALA A 123 -7.91 -16.05 -14.05
N ARG A 124 -6.90 -15.84 -14.90
CA ARG A 124 -6.23 -16.90 -15.68
C ARG A 124 -5.54 -17.97 -14.82
N ASN A 125 -5.18 -17.65 -13.58
CA ASN A 125 -4.52 -18.58 -12.66
C ASN A 125 -5.49 -19.23 -11.65
N LEU A 126 -6.71 -18.70 -11.51
CA LEU A 126 -7.68 -19.21 -10.52
C LEU A 126 -8.04 -20.68 -10.75
N GLU A 127 -8.21 -21.10 -12.00
CA GLU A 127 -8.56 -22.48 -12.33
C GLU A 127 -7.46 -23.45 -11.86
N GLU A 128 -6.20 -23.18 -12.22
CA GLU A 128 -5.06 -23.97 -11.78
C GLU A 128 -4.96 -24.03 -10.25
N TRP A 129 -5.12 -22.88 -9.58
CA TRP A 129 -5.06 -22.83 -8.11
C TRP A 129 -6.16 -23.68 -7.47
N VAL A 130 -7.40 -23.56 -7.95
CA VAL A 130 -8.51 -24.37 -7.45
C VAL A 130 -8.26 -25.86 -7.66
N LEU A 131 -7.78 -26.25 -8.84
CA LEU A 131 -7.48 -27.65 -9.16
C LEU A 131 -6.26 -28.19 -8.42
N SER A 132 -5.34 -27.33 -7.96
CA SER A 132 -4.18 -27.72 -7.16
C SER A 132 -4.49 -27.93 -5.67
N LEU A 133 -5.66 -27.52 -5.19
CA LEU A 133 -6.07 -27.73 -3.81
C LEU A 133 -6.16 -29.23 -3.52
N LYS A 134 -5.67 -29.64 -2.35
CA LYS A 134 -5.76 -31.00 -1.83
C LYS A 134 -6.67 -31.01 -0.59
N PRO A 135 -7.99 -31.19 -0.75
CA PRO A 135 -8.91 -31.21 0.38
C PRO A 135 -8.53 -32.30 1.39
N GLY A 136 -8.51 -31.94 2.67
CA GLY A 136 -8.20 -32.87 3.77
C GLY A 136 -6.72 -32.93 4.17
N GLU A 137 -5.81 -32.32 3.41
CA GLU A 137 -4.41 -32.16 3.81
C GLU A 137 -4.24 -31.06 4.89
N PRO A 138 -3.16 -31.09 5.70
CA PRO A 138 -2.87 -30.04 6.68
C PRO A 138 -2.81 -28.65 6.03
N ALA A 139 -3.55 -27.69 6.61
CA ALA A 139 -3.64 -26.32 6.10
C ALA A 139 -2.71 -25.32 6.82
N TYR A 140 -1.98 -25.77 7.84
CA TYR A 140 -1.06 -24.96 8.62
C TYR A 140 0.06 -25.84 9.20
N VAL A 141 1.13 -25.20 9.65
CA VAL A 141 2.24 -25.85 10.37
C VAL A 141 2.06 -25.56 11.86
N ASP A 142 2.10 -26.59 12.69
CA ASP A 142 2.10 -26.42 14.15
C ASP A 142 3.31 -25.58 14.57
N HIS A 143 3.08 -24.66 15.50
CA HIS A 143 4.11 -23.77 16.01
C HIS A 143 3.87 -23.46 17.47
N GLU A 144 4.95 -23.16 18.19
CA GLU A 144 4.89 -22.63 19.55
C GLU A 144 5.11 -21.12 19.51
N ILE A 145 4.33 -20.37 20.30
CA ILE A 145 4.53 -18.92 20.43
C ILE A 145 5.81 -18.70 21.24
N PRO A 146 6.82 -18.00 20.68
CA PRO A 146 8.06 -17.73 21.40
C PRO A 146 7.81 -16.76 22.57
N ASP A 147 8.65 -16.83 23.61
CA ASP A 147 8.58 -15.87 24.72
C ASP A 147 8.88 -14.44 24.22
N GLU A 148 9.91 -14.27 23.39
CA GLU A 148 10.25 -13.02 22.71
C GLU A 148 10.53 -13.25 21.22
N GLY A 149 10.16 -12.30 20.36
CA GLY A 149 10.47 -12.37 18.93
C GLY A 149 9.83 -11.28 18.09
N THR A 150 10.22 -11.19 16.83
CA THR A 150 9.64 -10.25 15.85
C THR A 150 9.18 -10.99 14.61
N GLY A 151 8.07 -10.56 14.00
CA GLY A 151 7.55 -11.14 12.78
C GLY A 151 7.04 -10.07 11.81
N VAL A 152 7.17 -10.33 10.51
CA VAL A 152 6.60 -9.49 9.46
C VAL A 152 5.82 -10.34 8.47
N GLY A 153 4.58 -9.95 8.20
CA GLY A 153 3.72 -10.53 7.17
C GLY A 153 3.44 -9.50 6.09
N ILE A 154 3.80 -9.82 4.85
CA ILE A 154 3.55 -8.94 3.70
C ILE A 154 2.57 -9.59 2.73
N VAL A 155 1.61 -8.79 2.27
CA VAL A 155 0.57 -9.21 1.35
C VAL A 155 0.44 -8.14 0.27
N ASP A 156 0.31 -8.58 -0.97
CA ASP A 156 -0.04 -7.69 -2.07
C ASP A 156 -1.57 -7.65 -2.22
N ALA A 157 -2.22 -6.81 -1.42
CA ALA A 157 -3.67 -6.68 -1.35
C ALA A 157 -4.24 -6.01 -2.62
N ALA A 158 -5.56 -5.99 -2.79
CA ALA A 158 -6.19 -5.39 -3.99
C ALA A 158 -5.70 -3.95 -4.29
N ARG A 159 -5.41 -3.18 -3.23
CA ARG A 159 -4.93 -1.78 -3.30
C ARG A 159 -3.41 -1.63 -3.22
N GLY A 160 -2.65 -2.71 -3.09
CA GLY A 160 -1.19 -2.71 -3.12
C GLY A 160 -0.54 -3.36 -1.89
N ALA A 161 0.71 -2.95 -1.63
CA ALA A 161 1.52 -3.49 -0.55
C ALA A 161 0.90 -3.21 0.83
N LEU A 162 0.64 -4.30 1.55
CA LEU A 162 0.18 -4.36 2.92
C LEU A 162 1.24 -5.08 3.74
N GLY A 163 1.68 -4.47 4.84
CA GLY A 163 2.55 -5.14 5.79
C GLY A 163 1.97 -5.10 7.21
N HIS A 164 2.20 -6.18 7.95
CA HIS A 164 1.90 -6.32 9.37
C HIS A 164 3.21 -6.65 10.09
N TRP A 165 3.58 -5.86 11.09
CA TRP A 165 4.76 -6.05 11.91
C TRP A 165 4.32 -6.32 13.35
N ILE A 166 4.84 -7.40 13.92
CA ILE A 166 4.53 -7.84 15.27
C ILE A 166 5.83 -7.95 16.07
N VAL A 167 5.80 -7.48 17.32
CA VAL A 167 6.79 -7.77 18.36
C VAL A 167 6.08 -8.57 19.45
N ILE A 168 6.68 -9.69 19.82
CA ILE A 168 6.18 -10.63 20.83
C ILE A 168 7.06 -10.51 22.07
N LYS A 169 6.42 -10.44 23.24
CA LYS A 169 7.06 -10.50 24.55
C LYS A 169 6.13 -11.21 25.54
N ASP A 170 6.68 -12.06 26.40
CA ASP A 170 5.94 -12.90 27.34
C ASP A 170 4.79 -13.69 26.66
N LYS A 171 5.05 -14.20 25.45
CA LYS A 171 4.07 -14.89 24.57
C LYS A 171 2.83 -14.04 24.22
N ARG A 172 2.92 -12.72 24.33
CA ARG A 172 1.87 -11.75 24.00
C ARG A 172 2.36 -10.78 22.93
N ILE A 173 1.39 -10.10 22.30
CA ILE A 173 1.69 -9.00 21.39
C ILE A 173 2.14 -7.81 22.24
N ASP A 174 3.42 -7.46 22.15
CA ASP A 174 4.00 -6.26 22.75
C ASP A 174 3.76 -5.04 21.86
N LYS A 175 4.01 -5.19 20.55
CA LYS A 175 3.71 -4.17 19.53
C LYS A 175 3.10 -4.80 18.29
N TYR A 176 2.22 -4.03 17.65
CA TYR A 176 1.64 -4.39 16.36
C TYR A 176 1.45 -3.14 15.51
N GLN A 177 2.08 -3.09 14.34
CA GLN A 177 1.95 -1.98 13.39
C GLN A 177 1.53 -2.50 12.03
N CYS A 178 0.63 -1.77 11.39
CA CYS A 178 0.15 -2.07 10.05
C CYS A 178 0.50 -0.91 9.14
N VAL A 179 1.24 -1.17 8.06
CA VAL A 179 1.44 -0.19 6.99
C VAL A 179 0.62 -0.66 5.80
N VAL A 180 -0.52 -0.02 5.60
CA VAL A 180 -1.52 -0.48 4.62
C VAL A 180 -1.47 0.31 3.32
N PRO A 181 -2.05 -0.20 2.22
CA PRO A 181 -1.85 0.39 0.90
C PRO A 181 -2.37 1.83 0.76
N THR A 182 -3.52 2.14 1.36
CA THR A 182 -4.06 3.50 1.31
C THR A 182 -3.27 4.47 2.19
N THR A 183 -2.55 4.01 3.24
CA THR A 183 -1.64 4.85 4.02
C THR A 183 -0.47 5.32 3.15
N TRP A 184 0.06 4.48 2.27
CA TRP A 184 1.04 4.90 1.25
C TRP A 184 0.44 5.96 0.30
N ASN A 185 -0.64 5.60 -0.39
CA ASN A 185 -1.18 6.38 -1.50
C ASN A 185 -1.84 7.70 -1.09
N ALA A 186 -2.52 7.72 0.05
CA ALA A 186 -3.19 8.88 0.61
C ALA A 186 -2.40 9.52 1.77
N SER A 187 -1.11 9.21 1.89
CA SER A 187 -0.26 9.85 2.89
C SER A 187 -0.30 11.38 2.76
N PRO A 188 -0.28 12.12 3.88
CA PRO A 188 0.01 13.54 3.85
C PRO A 188 1.49 13.76 3.45
N MET A 189 1.90 15.02 3.45
CA MET A 189 3.30 15.39 3.38
C MET A 189 4.10 14.69 4.49
N ASP A 190 5.34 14.32 4.17
CA ASP A 190 6.29 13.85 5.17
C ASP A 190 7.00 15.03 5.84
N ASP A 191 7.91 14.71 6.76
CA ASP A 191 8.68 15.69 7.52
C ASP A 191 9.57 16.59 6.63
N MET A 192 9.97 16.06 5.47
CA MET A 192 10.81 16.72 4.46
C MET A 192 9.99 17.61 3.52
N GLY A 193 8.65 17.61 3.64
CA GLY A 193 7.75 18.39 2.81
C GLY A 193 7.39 17.74 1.48
N ASN A 194 7.67 16.45 1.29
CA ASN A 194 7.27 15.74 0.07
C ASN A 194 5.81 15.30 0.19
N HIS A 195 4.99 15.75 -0.76
CA HIS A 195 3.62 15.33 -0.96
C HIS A 195 3.47 13.81 -1.17
N GLY A 196 2.36 13.24 -0.68
CA GLY A 196 2.03 11.84 -0.94
C GLY A 196 1.60 11.58 -2.40
N PRO A 197 1.44 10.32 -2.83
CA PRO A 197 1.13 9.98 -4.23
C PRO A 197 -0.14 10.63 -4.79
N ILE A 198 -1.24 10.64 -4.02
CA ILE A 198 -2.49 11.28 -4.47
C ILE A 198 -2.32 12.80 -4.55
N GLU A 199 -1.66 13.42 -3.57
CA GLU A 199 -1.38 14.86 -3.61
C GLU A 199 -0.55 15.23 -4.84
N GLN A 200 0.54 14.49 -5.11
CA GLN A 200 1.38 14.67 -6.29
C GLN A 200 0.59 14.51 -7.59
N ALA A 201 -0.31 13.52 -7.68
CA ALA A 201 -1.13 13.29 -8.86
C ALA A 201 -2.16 14.40 -9.13
N LEU A 202 -2.51 15.20 -8.12
CA LEU A 202 -3.44 16.33 -8.25
C LEU A 202 -2.74 17.62 -8.69
N ILE A 203 -1.44 17.78 -8.40
CA ILE A 203 -0.66 18.97 -8.78
C ILE A 203 -0.70 19.16 -10.30
N GLY A 204 -1.08 20.37 -10.74
CA GLY A 204 -1.17 20.74 -12.15
C GLY A 204 -2.45 20.30 -12.87
N THR A 205 -3.41 19.68 -12.16
CA THR A 205 -4.72 19.32 -12.73
C THR A 205 -5.49 20.56 -13.15
N LYS A 206 -5.91 20.60 -14.42
CA LYS A 206 -6.78 21.66 -14.93
C LYS A 206 -8.23 21.36 -14.55
N ILE A 207 -8.87 22.31 -13.87
CA ILE A 207 -10.27 22.22 -13.46
C ILE A 207 -11.11 23.07 -14.40
N ARG A 208 -12.03 22.44 -15.13
CA ARG A 208 -12.91 23.17 -16.05
C ARG A 208 -14.01 23.93 -15.31
N ASP A 209 -14.57 23.30 -14.27
CA ASP A 209 -15.70 23.81 -13.50
C ASP A 209 -15.42 23.58 -12.01
N VAL A 210 -15.32 24.66 -11.24
CA VAL A 210 -14.98 24.61 -9.81
C VAL A 210 -16.18 24.15 -8.97
N ASP A 211 -17.41 24.38 -9.44
CA ASP A 211 -18.62 23.92 -8.75
C ASP A 211 -18.83 22.40 -8.96
N ASN A 212 -18.14 21.81 -9.94
CA ASN A 212 -18.15 20.38 -10.22
C ASN A 212 -16.77 19.85 -10.67
N PRO A 213 -15.78 19.77 -9.75
CA PRO A 213 -14.39 19.45 -10.08
C PRO A 213 -14.18 17.94 -10.27
N PHE A 214 -14.86 17.36 -11.26
CA PHE A 214 -14.85 15.92 -11.49
C PHE A 214 -13.45 15.38 -11.84
N GLU A 215 -12.55 16.22 -12.35
CA GLU A 215 -11.16 15.87 -12.69
C GLU A 215 -10.39 15.42 -11.44
N ILE A 216 -10.55 16.12 -10.32
CA ILE A 216 -9.97 15.75 -9.01
C ILE A 216 -10.47 14.37 -8.62
N VAL A 217 -11.79 14.18 -8.72
CA VAL A 217 -12.45 12.94 -8.31
C VAL A 217 -12.02 11.76 -9.19
N ARG A 218 -11.81 11.98 -10.49
CA ARG A 218 -11.26 10.96 -11.41
C ARG A 218 -9.87 10.51 -10.99
N ILE A 219 -8.99 11.45 -10.66
CA ILE A 219 -7.63 11.16 -10.20
C ILE A 219 -7.67 10.36 -8.90
N VAL A 220 -8.35 10.87 -7.87
CA VAL A 220 -8.44 10.22 -6.56
C VAL A 220 -9.04 8.82 -6.66
N ARG A 221 -10.14 8.65 -7.41
CA ARG A 221 -10.79 7.33 -7.60
C ARG A 221 -9.92 6.34 -8.35
N SER A 222 -8.98 6.80 -9.17
CA SER A 222 -8.05 5.90 -9.86
C SER A 222 -7.10 5.15 -8.92
N PHE A 223 -6.87 5.65 -7.69
CA PHE A 223 -6.14 4.97 -6.63
C PHE A 223 -6.99 4.00 -5.80
N ASP A 224 -8.33 4.02 -5.96
CA ASP A 224 -9.27 3.20 -5.19
C ASP A 224 -9.02 3.31 -3.66
N PRO A 225 -9.16 4.50 -3.04
CA PRO A 225 -8.84 4.69 -1.63
C PRO A 225 -9.82 3.93 -0.70
N CYS A 226 -9.29 3.19 0.29
CA CYS A 226 -10.05 2.60 1.39
C CYS A 226 -9.64 3.27 2.72
N ILE A 227 -10.38 4.30 3.15
CA ILE A 227 -10.00 5.07 4.35
C ILE A 227 -10.15 4.26 5.65
N ALA A 228 -11.15 3.38 5.74
CA ALA A 228 -11.31 2.48 6.89
C ALA A 228 -10.12 1.52 7.06
N CYS A 229 -9.52 1.08 5.93
CA CYS A 229 -8.31 0.28 5.94
C CYS A 229 -7.10 1.09 6.46
N ALA A 230 -7.08 2.39 6.18
CA ALA A 230 -5.92 3.27 6.28
C ALA A 230 -5.68 3.88 7.66
N VAL A 231 -6.76 4.26 8.36
CA VAL A 231 -6.67 4.85 9.71
C VAL A 231 -6.78 3.78 10.80
N HIS A 232 -7.27 2.58 10.44
CA HIS A 232 -7.77 1.60 11.39
C HIS A 232 -8.87 2.22 12.29
N LEU A 233 -9.58 1.42 13.10
CA LEU A 233 -10.69 1.95 13.90
C LEU A 233 -10.15 2.72 15.11
N LEU A 234 -9.97 4.04 15.00
CA LEU A 234 -9.71 4.95 16.11
C LEU A 234 -11.00 5.65 16.55
N ASN A 235 -11.39 5.49 17.81
CA ASN A 235 -12.48 6.26 18.40
C ASN A 235 -11.92 7.50 19.09
N HIS A 236 -12.17 8.66 18.50
CA HIS A 236 -11.72 9.95 19.01
C HIS A 236 -12.26 10.30 20.42
N LYS A 237 -13.25 9.57 20.95
CA LYS A 237 -13.83 9.76 22.29
C LYS A 237 -13.21 8.88 23.37
N GLY A 238 -12.15 8.13 23.07
CA GLY A 238 -11.50 7.23 24.03
C GLY A 238 -12.38 6.08 24.54
N ARG A 239 -13.52 5.81 23.88
CA ARG A 239 -14.39 4.68 24.23
C ARG A 239 -13.95 3.43 23.47
N GLU A 240 -13.72 2.35 24.20
CA GLU A 240 -13.52 1.01 23.67
C GLU A 240 -14.60 0.67 22.63
N ILE A 241 -14.21 0.46 21.36
CA ILE A 241 -15.16 0.25 20.25
C ILE A 241 -15.85 -1.09 20.39
N ARG A 242 -15.09 -2.14 20.74
CA ARG A 242 -15.55 -3.49 21.11
C ARG A 242 -14.39 -4.30 21.69
N ARG A 243 -14.66 -5.08 22.73
CA ARG A 243 -13.76 -6.12 23.25
C ARG A 243 -14.10 -7.45 22.59
N TYR A 244 -13.16 -8.03 21.87
CA TYR A 244 -13.30 -9.40 21.38
C TYR A 244 -12.49 -10.31 22.29
N ARG A 245 -13.20 -11.16 23.04
CA ARG A 245 -12.58 -12.22 23.84
C ARG A 245 -12.57 -13.46 22.95
N VAL A 246 -11.40 -13.83 22.46
CA VAL A 246 -11.24 -15.15 21.83
C VAL A 246 -11.07 -16.13 22.98
N SER A 247 -12.10 -16.97 23.18
CA SER A 247 -12.07 -18.10 24.11
C SER A 247 -11.32 -19.27 23.49
#